data_AF-A0A9E8MVB3-F1
#
_entry.id   AF-A0A9E8MVB3-F1
#
_cell.length_a   1.000
_cell.length_b   1.000
_cell.length_c   1.000
_cell.angle_alpha   90.00
_cell.angle_beta   90.00
_cell.angle_gamma   90.00
#
_symmetry.space_group_name_H-M   'P 1'
#
loop_
_entity.id
_entity.type
_entity.pdbx_description
1 polymer ?
#
loop_
_entity_poly.entity_id
_entity_poly.type
_entity_poly.pdbx_seq_one_letter_code
_entity_poly.pdbx_strand_id
1 'polypeptide(L)'
;MIEAFKNINPFILGLLISLGIGLILGLEREYDKLKEEQGFAGIRTFPIVAIIGFILGNLSTTYTPWLVIIIAAAFLLFLSLSHLSIVQKHIMTGITTNMALFATLILGVMVANHLHKEAVATAVVVVTLLSLKTTFNTFIKNITSEELFAFIKFSIIALLILPFLPNQDYGPRRFAKPF
;
A
#
# COMPACT_ATOMS: atom_id res chain seq x y z
N MET A 1 -11.58 25.14 15.88
CA MET A 1 -10.55 24.52 15.02
C MET A 1 -11.05 24.24 13.58
N ILE A 2 -12.35 24.04 13.35
CA ILE A 2 -12.93 23.75 12.01
C ILE A 2 -13.05 25.01 11.13
N GLU A 3 -13.16 26.21 11.72
CA GLU A 3 -13.33 27.46 10.95
C GLU A 3 -12.08 27.95 10.23
N ALA A 4 -10.88 27.62 10.73
CA ALA A 4 -9.62 28.04 10.09
C ALA A 4 -9.42 27.44 8.70
N PHE A 5 -9.97 26.23 8.44
CA PHE A 5 -9.90 25.58 7.13
C PHE A 5 -10.88 26.14 6.10
N LYS A 6 -11.90 26.90 6.53
CA LYS A 6 -12.96 27.39 5.63
C LYS A 6 -12.53 28.60 4.79
N ASN A 7 -11.49 29.33 5.23
CA ASN A 7 -10.94 30.50 4.54
C ASN A 7 -9.69 30.20 3.68
N ILE A 8 -9.23 28.95 3.67
CA ILE A 8 -8.10 28.54 2.85
C ILE A 8 -8.63 28.27 1.44
N ASN A 9 -7.96 28.85 0.43
CA ASN A 9 -8.27 28.58 -0.97
C ASN A 9 -8.34 27.04 -1.17
N PRO A 10 -9.43 26.49 -1.76
CA PRO A 10 -9.61 25.04 -1.93
C PRO A 10 -8.39 24.37 -2.58
N PHE A 11 -7.65 25.11 -3.42
CA PHE A 11 -6.40 24.65 -3.99
C PHE A 11 -5.29 24.41 -2.96
N ILE A 12 -5.07 25.36 -2.03
CA ILE A 12 -4.02 25.26 -1.00
C ILE A 12 -4.35 24.11 -0.03
N LEU A 13 -5.63 23.93 0.29
CA LEU A 13 -6.10 22.85 1.14
C LEU A 13 -5.82 21.48 0.50
N GLY A 14 -6.13 21.32 -0.79
CA GLY A 14 -5.79 20.10 -1.53
C GLY A 14 -4.28 19.86 -1.65
N LEU A 15 -3.49 20.93 -1.81
CA LEU A 15 -2.03 20.84 -1.86
C LEU A 15 -1.46 20.34 -0.51
N LEU A 16 -1.93 20.89 0.61
CA LEU A 16 -1.51 20.45 1.95
C LEU A 16 -1.90 18.98 2.22
N ILE A 17 -3.09 18.57 1.81
CA ILE A 17 -3.56 17.19 2.00
C ILE A 17 -2.73 16.22 1.15
N SER A 18 -2.49 16.53 -0.12
CA SER A 18 -1.67 15.66 -0.98
C SER A 18 -0.22 15.56 -0.48
N LEU A 19 0.36 16.67 -0.02
CA LEU A 19 1.68 16.70 0.60
C LEU A 19 1.71 15.85 1.88
N GLY A 20 0.70 15.98 2.75
CA GLY A 20 0.58 15.18 3.97
C GLY A 20 0.48 13.68 3.68
N ILE A 21 -0.34 13.28 2.71
CA ILE A 21 -0.45 11.89 2.26
C ILE A 21 0.90 11.38 1.76
N GLY A 22 1.56 12.14 0.88
CA GLY A 22 2.86 11.75 0.34
C GLY A 22 3.97 11.67 1.40
N LEU A 23 3.93 12.52 2.43
CA LEU A 23 4.88 12.44 3.55
C LEU A 23 4.66 11.18 4.40
N ILE A 24 3.41 10.82 4.70
CA ILE A 24 3.10 9.62 5.49
C ILE A 24 3.59 8.37 4.74
N LEU A 25 3.28 8.24 3.45
CA LEU A 25 3.77 7.12 2.63
C LEU A 25 5.29 7.14 2.49
N GLY A 26 5.89 8.32 2.31
CA GLY A 26 7.34 8.47 2.20
C GLY A 26 8.09 8.09 3.47
N LEU A 27 7.54 8.41 4.64
CA LEU A 27 8.09 8.04 5.95
C LEU A 27 8.01 6.53 6.19
N GLU A 28 6.88 5.91 5.89
CA GLU A 28 6.73 4.45 5.96
C GLU A 28 7.76 3.74 5.07
N ARG A 29 7.93 4.22 3.83
CA ARG A 29 8.90 3.65 2.89
C ARG A 29 10.35 3.88 3.30
N GLU A 30 10.69 5.03 3.86
CA GLU A 30 12.04 5.27 4.39
C GLU A 30 12.32 4.42 5.63
N TYR A 31 11.32 4.21 6.49
CA TYR A 31 11.42 3.31 7.64
C TYR A 31 11.63 1.84 7.23
N ASP A 32 10.90 1.36 6.22
CA ASP A 32 11.12 0.04 5.60
C ASP A 32 12.52 -0.10 5.01
N LYS A 33 13.01 0.97 4.39
CA LYS A 33 14.34 1.01 3.79
C LYS A 33 15.47 0.89 4.82
N LEU A 34 15.27 1.48 5.99
CA LEU A 34 16.21 1.38 7.11
C LEU A 34 16.27 -0.03 7.71
N LYS A 35 15.18 -0.80 7.61
CA LYS A 35 15.11 -2.16 8.19
C LYS A 35 15.72 -3.23 7.30
N GLU A 36 15.27 -3.38 6.07
CA GLU A 36 15.65 -4.56 5.27
C GLU A 36 15.61 -4.37 3.73
N GLU A 37 14.97 -3.34 3.18
CA GLU A 37 14.78 -3.21 1.72
C GLU A 37 15.58 -2.06 1.11
N GLN A 38 16.38 -2.32 0.07
CA GLN A 38 17.06 -1.28 -0.71
C GLN A 38 16.09 -0.56 -1.68
N GLY A 39 15.01 0.03 -1.16
CA GLY A 39 14.05 0.80 -1.96
C GLY A 39 14.62 2.15 -2.41
N PHE A 40 14.40 2.54 -3.66
CA PHE A 40 14.95 3.79 -4.22
C PHE A 40 14.15 5.05 -3.85
N ALA A 41 12.86 4.91 -3.50
CA ALA A 41 11.98 6.04 -3.20
C ALA A 41 11.72 6.18 -1.70
N GLY A 42 11.80 7.41 -1.18
CA GLY A 42 11.63 7.73 0.25
C GLY A 42 10.92 9.06 0.48
N ILE A 43 11.18 9.72 1.61
CA ILE A 43 10.47 10.92 2.07
C ILE A 43 10.48 12.12 1.12
N ARG A 44 11.38 12.17 0.14
CA ARG A 44 11.40 13.25 -0.86
C ARG A 44 10.57 12.90 -2.09
N THR A 45 10.63 11.64 -2.53
CA THR A 45 10.01 11.20 -3.78
C THR A 45 8.49 11.12 -3.64
N PHE A 46 7.99 10.52 -2.56
CA PHE A 46 6.55 10.31 -2.36
C PHE A 46 5.73 11.60 -2.27
N PRO A 47 6.14 12.64 -1.50
CA PRO A 47 5.44 13.93 -1.52
C PRO A 47 5.46 14.60 -2.89
N ILE A 48 6.59 14.56 -3.60
CA ILE A 48 6.70 15.12 -4.95
C ILE A 48 5.70 14.42 -5.89
N VAL A 49 5.61 13.09 -5.83
CA VAL A 49 4.65 12.32 -6.63
C VAL A 49 3.20 12.66 -6.28
N ALA A 50 2.88 12.80 -4.99
CA ALA A 50 1.53 13.17 -4.54
C ALA A 50 1.12 14.57 -5.04
N ILE A 51 2.05 15.53 -4.96
CA ILE A 51 1.84 16.90 -5.46
C ILE A 51 1.67 16.90 -6.99
N ILE A 52 2.48 16.12 -7.71
CA ILE A 52 2.33 15.96 -9.16
C ILE A 52 0.95 15.41 -9.48
N GLY A 53 0.51 14.33 -8.81
CA GLY A 53 -0.83 13.78 -8.98
C GLY A 53 -1.94 14.81 -8.72
N PHE A 54 -1.80 15.62 -7.68
CA PHE A 54 -2.76 16.69 -7.36
C PHE A 54 -2.83 17.79 -8.43
N ILE A 55 -1.69 18.25 -8.92
CA ILE A 55 -1.64 19.25 -10.01
C ILE A 55 -2.27 18.68 -11.28
N LEU A 56 -1.99 17.42 -11.60
CA LEU A 56 -2.53 16.74 -12.77
C LEU A 56 -4.05 16.55 -12.71
N GLY A 57 -4.58 16.15 -11.56
CA GLY A 57 -6.03 16.04 -11.38
C GLY A 57 -6.74 17.38 -11.55
N ASN A 58 -6.16 18.48 -11.05
CA ASN A 58 -6.72 19.83 -11.23
C ASN A 58 -6.61 20.31 -12.69
N LEU A 59 -5.56 19.93 -13.43
CA LEU A 59 -5.45 20.25 -14.86
C LEU A 59 -6.46 19.44 -15.70
N SER A 60 -6.76 18.20 -15.30
CA SER A 60 -7.70 17.32 -15.99
C SER A 60 -9.12 17.87 -16.05
N THR A 61 -9.58 18.52 -14.98
CA THR A 61 -10.92 19.11 -14.94
C THR A 61 -11.04 20.26 -15.94
N THR A 62 -9.91 20.82 -16.39
CA THR A 62 -9.84 21.98 -17.30
C THR A 62 -9.57 21.58 -18.75
N TYR A 63 -8.74 20.56 -19.01
CA TYR A 63 -8.17 20.29 -20.35
C TYR A 63 -8.45 18.90 -20.95
N THR A 64 -9.57 18.26 -20.60
CA THR A 64 -10.06 16.97 -21.15
C THR A 64 -9.55 15.73 -20.37
N PRO A 65 -10.41 14.72 -20.05
CA PRO A 65 -10.05 13.56 -19.22
C PRO A 65 -8.88 12.68 -19.73
N TRP A 66 -8.61 12.70 -21.04
CA TRP A 66 -7.59 11.86 -21.68
C TRP A 66 -6.16 12.21 -21.26
N LEU A 67 -5.95 13.45 -20.79
CA LEU A 67 -4.65 13.99 -20.40
C LEU A 67 -4.08 13.31 -19.14
N VAL A 68 -4.95 12.89 -18.21
CA VAL A 68 -4.55 12.13 -17.00
C VAL A 68 -4.00 10.77 -17.37
N ILE A 69 -4.62 10.09 -18.33
CA ILE A 69 -4.19 8.75 -18.76
C ILE A 69 -2.82 8.84 -19.43
N ILE A 70 -2.62 9.85 -20.29
CA ILE A 70 -1.35 10.07 -20.98
C ILE A 70 -0.24 10.40 -19.98
N ILE A 71 -0.50 11.25 -18.98
CA ILE A 71 0.53 11.63 -18.02
C ILE A 71 0.77 10.55 -16.96
N ALA A 72 -0.27 9.83 -16.52
CA ALA A 72 -0.09 8.65 -15.68
C ALA A 72 0.72 7.57 -16.43
N ALA A 73 0.46 7.37 -17.72
CA ALA A 73 1.25 6.47 -18.57
C ALA A 73 2.70 6.97 -18.76
N ALA A 74 2.90 8.28 -18.97
CA ALA A 74 4.23 8.88 -19.07
C ALA A 74 5.00 8.79 -17.74
N PHE A 75 4.31 8.91 -16.61
CA PHE A 75 4.91 8.77 -15.28
C PHE A 75 5.27 7.31 -14.97
N LEU A 76 4.41 6.36 -15.36
CA LEU A 76 4.72 4.93 -15.33
C LEU A 76 5.92 4.58 -16.23
N LEU A 77 5.98 5.16 -17.43
CA LEU A 77 7.12 5.01 -18.34
C LEU A 77 8.39 5.62 -17.74
N PHE A 78 8.30 6.81 -17.14
CA PHE A 78 9.42 7.45 -16.45
C PHE A 78 9.90 6.61 -15.25
N LEU A 79 8.98 6.04 -14.45
CA LEU A 79 9.34 5.11 -13.40
C LEU A 79 10.06 3.88 -13.96
N SER A 80 9.55 3.31 -15.06
CA SER A 80 10.15 2.16 -15.75
C SER A 80 11.55 2.47 -16.30
N LEU A 81 11.74 3.65 -16.88
CA LEU A 81 13.04 4.15 -17.36
C LEU A 81 14.01 4.44 -16.20
N SER A 82 13.53 5.02 -15.10
CA SER A 82 14.34 5.25 -13.90
C SER A 82 14.83 3.93 -13.29
N HIS A 83 13.99 2.88 -13.38
CA HIS A 83 14.37 1.52 -13.02
C HIS A 83 15.56 1.06 -13.87
N LEU A 84 15.53 1.28 -15.20
CA LEU A 84 16.61 0.89 -16.12
C LEU A 84 17.95 1.61 -15.88
N SER A 85 17.95 2.89 -15.47
CA SER A 85 19.22 3.58 -15.15
C SER A 85 19.89 3.11 -13.85
N ILE A 86 19.15 2.42 -12.97
CA ILE A 86 19.65 1.87 -11.70
C ILE A 86 19.94 0.35 -11.81
N VAL A 87 19.60 -0.28 -12.95
CA VAL A 87 19.82 -1.72 -13.25
C VAL A 87 21.29 -2.15 -13.19
N GLN A 88 22.26 -1.23 -13.10
CA GLN A 88 23.65 -1.66 -12.94
C GLN A 88 24.00 -2.28 -11.58
N LYS A 89 23.15 -2.23 -10.53
CA LYS A 89 23.56 -2.85 -9.24
C LYS A 89 22.64 -3.84 -8.51
N HIS A 90 21.32 -3.70 -8.39
CA HIS A 90 20.57 -4.72 -7.62
C HIS A 90 19.13 -4.91 -8.10
N ILE A 91 18.92 -6.01 -8.82
CA ILE A 91 17.66 -6.46 -9.42
C ILE A 91 16.98 -7.36 -8.39
N MET A 92 15.88 -6.91 -7.77
CA MET A 92 14.69 -7.72 -7.38
C MET A 92 13.74 -7.03 -6.38
N THR A 93 14.08 -5.90 -5.75
CA THR A 93 13.29 -5.29 -4.66
C THR A 93 12.48 -4.03 -5.03
N GLY A 94 12.31 -3.71 -6.31
CA GLY A 94 11.68 -2.46 -6.77
C GLY A 94 10.17 -2.49 -7.03
N ILE A 95 9.55 -3.67 -7.18
CA ILE A 95 8.17 -3.79 -7.73
C ILE A 95 7.13 -3.20 -6.77
N THR A 96 7.21 -3.49 -5.46
CA THR A 96 6.27 -2.93 -4.47
C THR A 96 6.44 -1.43 -4.29
N THR A 97 7.67 -0.91 -4.44
CA THR A 97 7.96 0.52 -4.38
C THR A 97 7.37 1.27 -5.58
N ASN A 98 7.46 0.68 -6.78
CA ASN A 98 6.82 1.24 -7.97
C ASN A 98 5.29 1.27 -7.82
N MET A 99 4.70 0.21 -7.27
CA MET A 99 3.27 0.17 -7.01
C MET A 99 2.83 1.20 -5.96
N ALA A 100 3.64 1.39 -4.92
CA ALA A 100 3.41 2.41 -3.89
C ALA A 100 3.45 3.84 -4.48
N LEU A 101 4.43 4.13 -5.34
CA LEU A 101 4.52 5.42 -6.04
C LEU A 101 3.31 5.64 -6.96
N PHE A 102 2.87 4.59 -7.66
CA PHE A 102 1.68 4.65 -8.50
C PHE A 102 0.41 4.93 -7.67
N ALA A 103 0.24 4.24 -6.55
CA ALA A 103 -0.86 4.50 -5.62
C ALA A 103 -0.81 5.95 -5.08
N THR A 104 0.37 6.46 -4.77
CA THR A 104 0.58 7.85 -4.28
C THR A 104 0.15 8.88 -5.32
N LEU A 105 0.45 8.63 -6.60
CA LEU A 105 0.02 9.48 -7.70
C LEU A 105 -1.51 9.51 -7.81
N ILE A 106 -2.16 8.33 -7.75
CA ILE A 106 -3.62 8.22 -7.79
C ILE A 106 -4.26 8.96 -6.62
N LEU A 107 -3.71 8.80 -5.41
CA LEU A 107 -4.19 9.52 -4.22
C LEU A 107 -4.11 11.04 -4.41
N GLY A 108 -3.02 11.55 -5.01
CA GLY A 108 -2.90 12.96 -5.38
C GLY A 108 -4.03 13.42 -6.32
N VAL A 109 -4.35 12.62 -7.34
CA VAL A 109 -5.45 12.89 -8.28
C VAL A 109 -6.82 12.86 -7.57
N MET A 110 -7.04 11.93 -6.63
CA MET A 110 -8.29 11.90 -5.85
C MET A 110 -8.48 13.17 -5.02
N VAL A 111 -7.40 13.69 -4.42
CA VAL A 111 -7.44 14.95 -3.66
C VAL A 111 -7.82 16.13 -4.56
N ALA A 112 -7.41 16.11 -5.83
CA ALA A 112 -7.78 17.14 -6.80
C ALA A 112 -9.26 17.13 -7.16
N ASN A 113 -9.90 15.97 -7.20
CA ASN A 113 -11.34 15.81 -7.50
C ASN A 113 -12.25 16.14 -6.29
N HIS A 114 -11.77 16.90 -5.31
CA HIS A 114 -12.47 17.23 -4.05
C HIS A 114 -12.85 16.04 -3.15
N LEU A 115 -12.33 14.83 -3.44
CA LEU A 115 -12.56 13.61 -2.65
C LEU A 115 -11.57 13.51 -1.47
N HIS A 116 -11.45 14.58 -0.69
CA HIS A 116 -10.43 14.69 0.37
C HIS A 116 -10.53 13.59 1.43
N LYS A 117 -11.76 13.26 1.88
CA LYS A 117 -11.98 12.23 2.91
C LYS A 117 -11.63 10.83 2.41
N GLU A 118 -12.04 10.51 1.18
CA GLU A 118 -11.80 9.21 0.56
C GLU A 118 -10.31 9.01 0.26
N ALA A 119 -9.63 10.07 -0.21
CA ALA A 119 -8.19 10.02 -0.45
C ALA A 119 -7.42 9.75 0.85
N VAL A 120 -7.77 10.41 1.95
CA VAL A 120 -7.12 10.17 3.25
C VAL A 120 -7.41 8.76 3.77
N ALA A 121 -8.67 8.29 3.70
CA ALA A 121 -9.02 6.93 4.12
C ALA A 121 -8.24 5.87 3.31
N THR A 122 -8.18 6.04 1.98
CA THR A 122 -7.44 5.14 1.09
C THR A 122 -5.94 5.20 1.38
N ALA A 123 -5.39 6.38 1.63
CA ALA A 123 -3.98 6.53 2.01
C ALA A 123 -3.63 5.74 3.29
N VAL A 124 -4.49 5.82 4.32
CA VAL A 124 -4.29 5.06 5.57
C VAL A 124 -4.32 3.56 5.29
N VAL A 125 -5.26 3.07 4.47
CA VAL A 125 -5.33 1.65 4.09
C VAL A 125 -4.06 1.22 3.35
N VAL A 126 -3.60 2.01 2.38
CA VAL A 126 -2.38 1.73 1.62
C VAL A 126 -1.17 1.66 2.54
N VAL A 127 -0.97 2.66 3.41
CA VAL A 127 0.13 2.70 4.39
C VAL A 127 0.10 1.50 5.32
N THR A 128 -1.09 1.14 5.79
CA THR A 128 -1.28 -0.02 6.68
C THR A 128 -0.86 -1.30 5.96
N LEU A 129 -1.33 -1.51 4.73
CA LEU A 129 -1.03 -2.71 3.94
C LEU A 129 0.46 -2.82 3.60
N LEU A 130 1.09 -1.69 3.30
CA LEU A 130 2.54 -1.57 3.10
C LEU A 130 3.33 -1.92 4.38
N SER A 131 2.92 -1.39 5.54
CA SER A 131 3.56 -1.67 6.82
C SER A 131 3.39 -3.12 7.29
N LEU A 132 2.25 -3.75 6.95
CA LEU A 132 2.00 -5.15 7.24
C LEU A 132 2.98 -6.07 6.51
N LYS A 133 3.30 -5.78 5.23
CA LYS A 133 4.29 -6.55 4.44
C LYS A 133 5.61 -6.69 5.21
N THR A 134 6.10 -5.59 5.79
CA THR A 134 7.34 -5.54 6.56
C THR A 134 7.28 -6.44 7.79
N THR A 135 6.15 -6.36 8.51
CA THR A 135 5.91 -7.20 9.69
C THR A 135 5.86 -8.68 9.32
N PHE A 136 5.12 -9.05 8.26
CA PHE A 136 5.04 -10.43 7.78
C PHE A 136 6.39 -10.98 7.34
N ASN A 137 7.21 -10.20 6.64
CA ASN A 137 8.54 -10.65 6.22
C ASN A 137 9.45 -10.95 7.42
N THR A 138 9.42 -10.13 8.47
CA THR A 138 10.16 -10.42 9.70
C THR A 138 9.63 -11.65 10.43
N PHE A 139 8.30 -11.81 10.51
CA PHE A 139 7.68 -12.99 11.12
C PHE A 139 8.02 -14.26 10.35
N ILE A 140 7.92 -14.25 9.03
CA ILE A 140 8.21 -15.40 8.16
C ILE A 140 9.69 -15.79 8.22
N LYS A 141 10.61 -14.81 8.31
CA LYS A 141 12.04 -15.09 8.49
C LYS A 141 12.37 -15.82 9.79
N ASN A 142 11.54 -15.67 10.81
CA ASN A 142 11.70 -16.35 12.10
C ASN A 142 11.03 -17.73 12.15
N ILE A 143 10.24 -18.10 11.12
CA ILE A 143 9.62 -19.42 11.05
C ILE A 143 10.65 -20.42 10.53
N THR A 144 10.89 -21.48 11.30
CA THR A 144 11.73 -22.60 10.89
C THR A 144 10.99 -23.53 9.93
N SER A 145 11.73 -24.26 9.10
CA SER A 145 11.14 -25.25 8.16
C SER A 145 10.30 -26.31 8.87
N GLU A 146 10.65 -26.67 10.11
CA GLU A 146 9.90 -27.61 10.93
C GLU A 146 8.55 -27.04 11.39
N GLU A 147 8.51 -25.80 11.85
CA GLU A 147 7.26 -25.12 12.23
C GLU A 147 6.31 -24.97 11.05
N LEU A 148 6.85 -24.64 9.87
CA LEU A 148 6.06 -24.54 8.64
C LEU A 148 5.47 -25.89 8.24
N PHE A 149 6.26 -26.98 8.35
CA PHE A 149 5.77 -28.33 8.07
C PHE A 149 4.75 -28.81 9.09
N ALA A 150 4.91 -28.44 10.37
CA ALA A 150 3.94 -28.71 11.42
C ALA A 150 2.62 -27.96 11.17
N PHE A 151 2.68 -26.70 10.78
CA PHE A 151 1.51 -25.89 10.44
C PHE A 151 0.75 -26.43 9.22
N ILE A 152 1.49 -26.89 8.19
CA ILE A 152 0.90 -27.53 7.01
C ILE A 152 0.23 -28.85 7.40
N LYS A 153 0.90 -29.73 8.17
CA LYS A 153 0.29 -30.99 8.65
C LYS A 153 -0.95 -30.73 9.48
N PHE A 154 -0.89 -29.78 10.41
CA PHE A 154 -2.04 -29.39 11.22
C PHE A 154 -3.19 -28.88 10.35
N SER A 155 -2.91 -28.01 9.37
CA SER A 155 -3.90 -27.51 8.43
C SER A 155 -4.53 -28.63 7.61
N ILE A 156 -3.76 -29.60 7.13
CA ILE A 156 -4.29 -30.78 6.43
C ILE A 156 -5.23 -31.58 7.34
N ILE A 157 -4.85 -31.83 8.59
CA ILE A 157 -5.71 -32.55 9.53
C ILE A 157 -6.99 -31.74 9.82
N ALA A 158 -6.85 -30.44 10.13
CA ALA A 158 -7.95 -29.57 10.54
C ALA A 158 -8.91 -29.18 9.41
N LEU A 159 -8.43 -29.00 8.18
CA LEU A 159 -9.28 -28.61 7.03
C LEU A 159 -9.69 -29.80 6.18
N LEU A 160 -8.85 -30.83 6.09
CA LEU A 160 -9.02 -31.92 5.12
C LEU A 160 -9.51 -33.21 5.79
N ILE A 161 -9.13 -33.49 7.04
CA ILE A 161 -9.58 -34.69 7.77
C ILE A 161 -10.81 -34.38 8.64
N LEU A 162 -10.83 -33.22 9.32
CA LEU A 162 -11.95 -32.80 10.17
C LEU A 162 -13.34 -32.83 9.51
N PRO A 163 -13.56 -32.40 8.25
CA PRO A 163 -14.89 -32.48 7.62
C PRO A 163 -15.34 -33.91 7.32
N PHE A 164 -14.41 -34.88 7.29
CA PHE A 164 -14.72 -36.30 7.15
C PHE A 164 -14.85 -37.02 8.50
N LEU A 165 -14.62 -36.32 9.62
CA LEU A 165 -14.92 -36.89 10.92
C LEU A 165 -16.45 -36.98 11.07
N PRO A 166 -16.98 -38.17 11.36
CA PRO A 166 -18.41 -38.33 11.54
C PRO A 166 -18.85 -37.53 12.79
N ASN A 167 -19.91 -36.74 12.63
CA ASN A 167 -20.55 -35.96 13.70
C ASN A 167 -21.19 -36.87 14.75
N GLN A 168 -20.35 -37.52 15.55
CA GLN A 168 -20.74 -38.42 16.61
C GLN A 168 -20.25 -37.82 17.93
N ASP A 169 -21.13 -37.77 18.92
CA ASP A 169 -20.78 -37.25 20.24
C ASP A 169 -19.75 -38.17 20.89
N TYR A 170 -18.52 -37.69 21.08
CA TYR A 170 -17.49 -38.43 21.81
C TYR A 170 -17.51 -38.04 23.31
N GLY A 171 -17.59 -39.04 24.21
CA GLY A 171 -17.40 -38.90 25.67
C GLY A 171 -18.64 -39.16 26.56
N PRO A 172 -18.45 -39.43 27.88
CA PRO A 172 -19.52 -39.86 28.81
C PRO A 172 -20.65 -38.85 29.01
N ARG A 173 -20.45 -37.59 28.58
CA ARG A 173 -21.42 -36.50 28.69
C ARG A 173 -21.73 -35.78 27.36
N ARG A 174 -21.38 -36.35 26.19
CA ARG A 174 -21.76 -35.84 24.86
C ARG A 174 -21.47 -34.34 24.59
N PHE A 175 -20.30 -33.83 24.99
CA PHE A 175 -19.94 -32.41 24.81
C PHE A 175 -18.96 -32.15 23.66
N ALA A 176 -18.31 -33.17 23.10
CA ALA A 176 -17.35 -32.99 22.00
C ALA A 176 -18.07 -33.15 20.65
N LYS A 177 -18.57 -32.02 20.14
CA LYS A 177 -19.07 -31.89 18.78
C LYS A 177 -17.98 -31.25 17.92
N PRO A 178 -17.41 -31.96 16.93
CA PRO A 178 -16.57 -31.31 15.93
C PRO A 178 -17.37 -30.35 15.03
N PHE A 179 -18.72 -30.45 15.05
CA PHE A 179 -19.71 -29.50 14.53
C PHE A 179 -20.97 -29.44 15.40
#